data_AF-A0A380U8Q0-F1
#
_entry.id   AF-A0A380U8Q0-F1
#
_cell.length_a   1.000
_cell.length_b   1.000
_cell.length_c   1.000
_cell.angle_alpha   90.00
_cell.angle_beta   90.00
_cell.angle_gamma   90.00
#
_symmetry.space_group_name_H-M   'P 1'
#
loop_
_entity.id
_entity.type
_entity.pdbx_description
1 polymer ?
#
loop_
_entity_poly.entity_id
_entity_poly.type
_entity_poly.pdbx_seq_one_letter_code
_entity_poly.pdbx_strand_id
1 'polypeptide(L)'
;MKYGEKYDNRIEIEKLNIFGELVIKIDLPDNSGINIKKVGENDFLYQNSIRIYGVPKVKGNYYILLDGNFRGGAFGGMTNFKKKYDVIIK
;
A
#
# COMPACT_ATOMS: atom_id res chain seq x y z
N MET A 1 6.70 -6.30 -10.98
CA MET A 1 5.51 -6.77 -11.73
C MET A 1 5.92 -7.06 -13.16
N LYS A 2 5.26 -8.01 -13.82
CA LYS A 2 5.49 -8.31 -15.24
C LYS A 2 4.39 -7.70 -16.10
N TYR A 3 4.79 -7.00 -17.16
CA TYR A 3 3.87 -6.35 -18.10
C TYR A 3 2.92 -7.35 -18.75
N GLY A 4 1.63 -6.99 -18.84
CA GLY A 4 0.60 -7.83 -19.46
C GLY A 4 0.21 -9.08 -18.67
N GLU A 5 0.87 -9.38 -17.55
CA GLU A 5 0.53 -10.51 -16.68
C GLU A 5 -0.34 -10.05 -15.50
N LYS A 6 -1.30 -10.90 -15.11
CA LYS A 6 -2.12 -10.65 -13.93
C LYS A 6 -1.22 -10.58 -12.70
N TYR A 7 -1.33 -9.49 -11.97
CA TYR A 7 -0.69 -9.31 -10.67
C TYR A 7 -1.77 -9.18 -9.60
N ASP A 8 -1.54 -9.83 -8.46
CA ASP A 8 -2.40 -9.73 -7.30
C ASP A 8 -1.55 -10.05 -6.07
N ASN A 9 -1.24 -9.03 -5.29
CA ASN A 9 -0.44 -9.19 -4.09
C ASN A 9 -0.94 -8.31 -2.95
N ARG A 10 -0.68 -8.77 -1.73
CA ARG A 10 -1.00 -8.07 -0.49
C ARG A 10 0.31 -7.68 0.20
N ILE A 11 0.39 -6.43 0.63
CA ILE A 11 1.50 -5.92 1.41
C ILE A 11 0.97 -5.56 2.80
N GLU A 12 1.56 -6.16 3.82
CA GLU A 12 1.33 -5.78 5.21
C GLU A 12 2.18 -4.55 5.54
N ILE A 13 1.54 -3.51 6.09
CA ILE A 13 2.19 -2.22 6.31
C ILE A 13 2.96 -2.23 7.63
N GLU A 14 2.43 -2.91 8.66
CA GLU A 14 3.02 -3.41 9.92
C GLU A 14 1.88 -3.70 10.92
N LYS A 15 2.14 -4.42 12.04
CA LYS A 15 1.21 -4.60 13.17
C LYS A 15 1.05 -3.33 14.01
N LEU A 16 0.71 -2.23 13.37
CA LEU A 16 0.52 -0.95 14.03
C LEU A 16 -0.97 -0.61 14.00
N ASN A 17 -1.55 -0.14 15.10
CA ASN A 17 -2.92 0.32 15.11
C ASN A 17 -2.98 1.68 14.39
N ILE A 18 -3.58 1.73 13.19
CA ILE A 18 -3.83 2.99 12.51
C ILE A 18 -4.76 3.84 13.36
N PHE A 19 -4.36 5.09 13.58
CA PHE A 19 -5.19 6.09 14.21
C PHE A 19 -5.50 7.17 13.17
N GLY A 20 -6.74 7.18 12.68
CA GLY A 20 -7.17 8.05 11.58
C GLY A 20 -7.08 7.39 10.22
N GLU A 21 -6.81 8.19 9.19
CA GLU A 21 -6.81 7.73 7.79
C GLU A 21 -5.41 7.33 7.31
N LEU A 22 -5.35 6.26 6.50
CA LEU A 22 -4.15 5.89 5.73
C LEU A 22 -4.25 6.55 4.37
N VAL A 23 -3.35 7.48 4.08
CA VAL A 23 -3.28 8.12 2.76
C VAL A 23 -2.38 7.27 1.85
N ILE A 24 -2.92 6.89 0.70
CA ILE A 24 -2.20 6.16 -0.35
C ILE A 24 -1.98 7.12 -1.52
N LYS A 25 -0.73 7.48 -1.77
CA LYS A 25 -0.33 8.30 -2.93
C LYS A 25 0.38 7.42 -3.94
N ILE A 26 0.02 7.58 -5.21
CA ILE A 26 0.54 6.79 -6.32
C ILE A 26 0.98 7.73 -7.43
N ASP A 27 2.05 7.39 -8.13
CA ASP A 27 2.50 8.07 -9.36
C ASP A 27 2.21 7.24 -10.63
N LEU A 28 1.40 6.20 -10.49
CA LEU A 28 0.93 5.39 -11.60
C LEU A 28 -0.03 6.21 -12.47
N PRO A 29 0.11 6.17 -13.81
CA PRO A 29 -0.85 6.81 -14.69
C PRO A 29 -2.21 6.10 -14.63
N ASP A 30 -3.29 6.82 -14.90
CA ASP A 30 -4.66 6.29 -14.84
C ASP A 30 -4.88 5.09 -15.76
N ASN A 31 -4.15 5.02 -16.87
CA ASN A 31 -4.20 3.91 -17.82
C ASN A 31 -3.31 2.72 -17.45
N SER A 32 -2.68 2.73 -16.26
CA SER A 32 -1.70 1.70 -15.85
C SER A 32 -2.28 0.29 -15.76
N GLY A 33 -3.60 0.16 -15.59
CA GLY A 33 -4.27 -1.13 -15.38
C GLY A 33 -4.01 -1.74 -13.99
N ILE A 34 -3.38 -0.97 -13.08
CA ILE A 34 -3.12 -1.35 -11.70
C ILE A 34 -4.08 -0.62 -10.77
N ASN A 35 -4.66 -1.36 -9.84
CA ASN A 35 -5.51 -0.86 -8.77
C ASN A 35 -4.85 -1.10 -7.43
N ILE A 36 -4.97 -0.12 -6.53
CA ILE A 36 -4.43 -0.18 -5.18
C ILE A 36 -5.56 0.18 -4.23
N LYS A 37 -5.77 -0.65 -3.21
CA LYS A 37 -6.77 -0.37 -2.17
C LYS A 37 -6.32 -0.85 -0.81
N LYS A 38 -6.78 -0.15 0.23
CA LYS A 38 -6.68 -0.62 1.61
C LYS A 38 -7.53 -1.89 1.79
N VAL A 39 -7.01 -2.87 2.51
CA VAL A 39 -7.70 -4.12 2.87
C VAL A 39 -7.40 -4.49 4.32
N GLY A 40 -8.28 -5.26 4.96
CA GLY A 40 -8.05 -5.76 6.32
C GLY A 40 -8.49 -4.82 7.45
N GLU A 41 -9.36 -3.84 7.20
CA GLU A 41 -9.87 -2.94 8.25
C GLU A 41 -10.60 -3.66 9.40
N ASN A 42 -11.20 -4.83 9.13
CA ASN A 42 -11.96 -5.61 10.11
C ASN A 42 -11.22 -6.87 10.62
N ASP A 43 -9.96 -7.06 10.28
CA ASP A 43 -9.23 -8.30 10.56
C ASP A 43 -8.17 -8.07 11.63
N PHE A 44 -8.43 -8.56 12.86
CA PHE A 44 -7.60 -8.33 14.05
C PHE A 44 -6.12 -8.73 13.87
N LEU A 45 -5.83 -9.68 12.96
CA LEU A 45 -4.48 -10.17 12.70
C LEU A 45 -3.79 -9.49 11.51
N TYR A 46 -4.56 -8.84 10.63
CA TYR A 46 -4.06 -8.24 9.39
C TYR A 46 -4.55 -6.81 9.18
N GLN A 47 -4.75 -6.10 10.29
CA GLN A 47 -5.05 -4.68 10.27
C GLN A 47 -3.96 -3.99 9.42
N ASN A 48 -4.38 -3.13 8.50
CA ASN A 48 -3.49 -2.23 7.77
C ASN A 48 -2.64 -2.94 6.72
N SER A 49 -3.33 -3.54 5.75
CA SER A 49 -2.72 -4.03 4.53
C SER A 49 -3.19 -3.21 3.32
N ILE A 50 -2.40 -3.23 2.25
CA ILE A 50 -2.86 -2.82 0.93
C ILE A 50 -2.84 -4.02 -0.01
N ARG A 51 -3.80 -4.05 -0.93
CA ARG A 51 -3.82 -4.98 -2.05
C ARG A 51 -3.51 -4.21 -3.33
N ILE A 52 -2.56 -4.72 -4.09
CA ILE A 52 -2.15 -4.20 -5.39
C ILE A 52 -2.52 -5.27 -6.40
N TYR A 53 -3.42 -4.96 -7.33
CA TYR A 53 -3.96 -5.94 -8.26
C TYR A 53 -4.30 -5.34 -9.62
N GLY A 54 -4.29 -6.18 -10.66
CA GLY A 54 -4.64 -5.78 -12.01
C GLY A 54 -3.74 -6.41 -13.05
N VAL A 55 -3.76 -5.87 -14.26
CA VAL A 55 -2.89 -6.27 -15.37
C VAL A 55 -2.14 -5.03 -15.81
N PRO A 56 -0.81 -4.94 -15.60
CA PRO A 56 -0.06 -3.75 -15.97
C PRO A 56 -0.12 -3.52 -17.49
N LYS A 57 -0.52 -2.30 -17.88
CA LYS A 57 -0.65 -1.83 -19.27
C LYS A 57 0.42 -0.81 -19.66
N VAL A 58 1.26 -0.41 -18.71
CA VAL A 58 2.39 0.51 -18.93
C VAL A 58 3.63 -0.05 -18.25
N LYS A 59 4.78 0.07 -18.91
CA LYS A 59 6.09 -0.26 -18.32
C LYS A 59 6.65 0.95 -17.60
N GLY A 60 7.58 0.73 -16.67
CA GLY A 60 8.29 1.81 -16.00
C GLY A 60 8.57 1.54 -14.53
N ASN A 61 9.13 2.55 -13.88
CA ASN A 61 9.41 2.58 -12.47
C ASN A 61 8.51 3.62 -11.82
N TYR A 62 7.70 3.16 -10.90
CA TYR A 62 6.67 3.92 -10.19
C TYR A 62 6.89 3.76 -8.69
N TYR A 63 6.11 4.46 -7.88
CA TYR A 63 6.09 4.30 -6.44
C TYR A 63 4.68 4.40 -5.85
N ILE A 64 4.53 3.75 -4.70
CA ILE A 64 3.40 3.91 -3.80
C ILE A 64 3.95 4.50 -2.51
N LEU A 65 3.43 5.64 -2.10
CA LEU A 65 3.75 6.26 -0.83
C LEU A 65 2.56 6.07 0.12
N LEU A 66 2.86 5.43 1.25
CA LEU A 66 1.93 5.29 2.36
C LEU A 66 2.28 6.32 3.43
N ASP A 67 1.28 7.07 3.85
CA ASP A 67 1.41 8.14 4.83
C ASP A 67 0.23 8.05 5.81
N GLY A 68 0.51 8.00 7.11
CA GLY A 68 -0.53 7.88 8.11
C GLY A 68 -0.01 8.01 9.54
N ASN A 69 -0.93 8.20 10.47
CA ASN A 69 -0.62 8.26 11.89
C ASN A 69 -0.94 6.92 12.55
N PHE A 70 0.00 6.40 13.32
CA PHE A 70 -0.12 5.09 13.94
C PHE A 70 0.14 5.19 15.44
N ARG A 71 -0.61 4.43 16.23
CA ARG A 71 -0.32 4.22 17.65
C ARG A 71 0.63 3.03 17.78
N GLY A 72 1.84 3.28 18.27
CA GLY A 72 2.87 2.27 18.41
C GLY A 72 3.81 2.53 19.60
N GLY A 73 4.32 1.44 20.18
CA GLY A 73 5.24 1.46 21.33
C GLY A 73 4.58 1.14 22.67
N ALA A 74 5.35 0.64 23.64
CA ALA A 74 4.90 0.22 24.98
C ALA A 74 4.19 1.32 25.79
N PHE A 75 4.22 2.57 25.32
CA PHE A 75 3.68 3.76 26.00
C PHE A 75 2.57 4.47 25.20
N GLY A 76 2.05 3.88 24.11
CA GLY A 76 0.90 4.43 23.39
C GLY A 76 1.14 5.73 22.62
N GLY A 77 2.39 6.02 22.26
CA GLY A 77 2.76 7.20 21.48
C GLY A 77 2.18 7.17 20.05
N MET A 78 1.82 8.35 19.54
CA MET A 78 1.45 8.54 18.14
C MET A 78 2.71 8.82 17.33
N THR A 79 2.93 8.02 16.28
CA THR A 79 4.06 8.19 15.36
C THR A 79 3.55 8.39 13.94
N ASN A 80 4.23 9.27 13.20
CA ASN A 80 3.98 9.44 11.78
C ASN A 80 4.69 8.29 11.06
N PHE A 81 3.91 7.50 10.33
CA PHE A 81 4.44 6.44 9.49
C PHE A 81 4.45 6.92 8.04
N LYS A 82 5.62 6.84 7.43
CA LYS A 82 5.81 7.16 6.03
C LYS A 82 6.67 6.11 5.38
N LYS A 83 6.13 5.38 4.40
CA LYS A 83 6.83 4.29 3.72
C LYS A 83 6.61 4.36 2.23
N LYS A 84 7.71 4.28 1.48
CA LYS A 84 7.71 4.27 0.02
C LYS A 84 7.97 2.86 -0.48
N TYR A 85 7.16 2.40 -1.41
CA TYR A 85 7.34 1.12 -2.11
C TYR A 85 7.60 1.40 -3.58
N ASP A 86 8.71 0.90 -4.11
CA ASP A 86 8.99 1.00 -5.54
C ASP A 86 8.20 -0.08 -6.31
N VAL A 87 7.51 0.35 -7.36
CA VAL A 87 6.71 -0.49 -8.24
C VAL A 87 7.38 -0.52 -9.60
N ILE A 88 8.10 -1.61 -9.87
CA ILE A 88 8.83 -1.80 -11.12
C ILE A 88 8.02 -2.73 -12.04
N ILE A 89 7.61 -2.25 -13.21
CA ILE A 89 6.89 -3.01 -14.23
C ILE A 89 7.81 -3.23 -15.44
N LYS A 90 8.17 -4.49 -15.70
CA LYS A 90 9.06 -4.93 -16.78
C LYS A 90 8.34 -5.80 -17.79
#